data_AF-A0A496P8C5-F1
#
_entry.id   AF-A0A496P8C5-F1
#
_cell.length_a   1.000
_cell.length_b   1.000
_cell.length_c   1.000
_cell.angle_alpha   90.00
_cell.angle_beta   90.00
_cell.angle_gamma   90.00
#
_symmetry.space_group_name_H-M   'P 1'
#
loop_
_entity.id
_entity.type
_entity.pdbx_description
1 polymer ?
#
loop_
_entity_poly.entity_id
_entity_poly.type
_entity_poly.pdbx_seq_one_letter_code
_entity_poly.pdbx_strand_id
1 'polypeptide(L)'
;MDFITVIISLAALLLSLLSYLREIRLITVDFDANCFALDVTKNIKAADNIFEDSPNRYAIFTTAIIVNASTANSSYFDLRAYNPKTNENHFLCTLSSLPLLKNKPSLLISPFGPRALENFVIDLPKSRCGPITSGSCLELPILIVLNKNISIEEGVSIEFKVPQYAWLPWHRSSVSTSNRKKFKFYRVHYDLSNFHKILNSQNATDTPNEKEEISTAMNGK
;
A
#
# COMPACT_ATOMS: atom_id res chain seq x y z
N MET A 1 -12.14 -5.79 -58.61
CA MET A 1 -12.15 -5.51 -57.16
C MET A 1 -11.93 -4.02 -57.02
N ASP A 2 -12.95 -3.30 -56.59
CA ASP A 2 -12.97 -1.85 -56.69
C ASP A 2 -12.01 -1.24 -55.66
N PHE A 3 -11.16 -0.34 -56.12
CA PHE A 3 -10.16 0.38 -55.31
C PHE A 3 -10.79 1.04 -54.08
N ILE A 4 -12.07 1.43 -54.18
CA ILE A 4 -12.91 1.96 -53.10
C ILE A 4 -13.06 0.95 -51.95
N THR A 5 -13.30 -0.33 -52.26
CA THR A 5 -13.42 -1.39 -51.23
C THR A 5 -12.11 -1.55 -50.47
N VAL A 6 -10.97 -1.49 -51.16
CA VAL A 6 -9.63 -1.58 -50.53
C VAL A 6 -9.40 -0.40 -49.58
N ILE A 7 -9.76 0.83 -49.99
CA ILE A 7 -9.63 2.03 -49.15
C ILE A 7 -10.51 1.93 -47.90
N ILE A 8 -11.78 1.52 -48.05
CA ILE A 8 -12.71 1.37 -46.93
C ILE A 8 -12.19 0.31 -45.93
N SER A 9 -11.70 -0.82 -46.42
CA SER A 9 -11.11 -1.87 -45.58
C SER A 9 -9.88 -1.38 -44.82
N LEU A 10 -9.02 -0.58 -45.46
CA LEU A 10 -7.83 -0.03 -44.82
C LEU A 10 -8.20 1.01 -43.74
N ALA A 11 -9.16 1.89 -44.03
CA ALA A 11 -9.66 2.87 -43.06
C ALA A 11 -10.31 2.19 -41.85
N ALA A 12 -11.10 1.13 -42.08
CA ALA A 12 -11.69 0.33 -41.00
C ALA A 12 -10.62 -0.37 -40.16
N LEU A 13 -9.57 -0.92 -40.79
CA LEU A 13 -8.43 -1.51 -40.09
C LEU A 13 -7.70 -0.48 -39.22
N LEU A 14 -7.48 0.73 -39.74
CA LEU A 14 -6.82 1.82 -39.01
C LEU A 14 -7.64 2.28 -37.80
N LEU A 15 -8.96 2.46 -37.97
CA LEU A 15 -9.88 2.83 -36.89
C LEU A 15 -9.97 1.73 -35.83
N SER A 16 -9.95 0.47 -36.25
CA SER A 16 -9.90 -0.69 -35.34
C SER A 16 -8.59 -0.69 -34.54
N LEU A 17 -7.45 -0.46 -35.20
CA LEU A 17 -6.15 -0.40 -34.54
C LEU A 17 -6.05 0.79 -33.56
N LEU A 18 -6.55 1.97 -33.94
CA LEU A 18 -6.58 3.15 -33.07
C LEU A 18 -7.46 2.95 -31.84
N SER A 19 -8.65 2.36 -32.03
CA SER A 19 -9.53 1.99 -30.92
C SER A 19 -8.86 0.99 -30.00
N TYR A 20 -8.17 0.00 -30.57
CA TYR A 20 -7.40 -0.99 -29.82
C TYR A 20 -6.25 -0.38 -29.01
N LEU A 21 -5.45 0.52 -29.60
CA LEU A 21 -4.36 1.19 -28.89
C LEU A 21 -4.88 2.05 -27.71
N ARG A 22 -6.07 2.65 -27.85
CA ARG A 22 -6.75 3.36 -26.74
C ARG A 22 -7.23 2.45 -25.61
N GLU A 23 -7.48 1.18 -25.87
CA GLU A 23 -7.91 0.20 -24.86
C GLU A 23 -6.74 -0.42 -24.08
N ILE A 24 -5.49 -0.08 -24.44
CA ILE A 24 -4.31 -0.55 -23.70
C ILE A 24 -4.39 -0.06 -22.26
N ARG A 25 -4.28 -1.02 -21.33
CA ARG A 25 -4.29 -0.73 -19.90
C ARG A 25 -2.97 -0.07 -19.49
N LEU A 26 -3.03 1.22 -19.23
CA LEU A 26 -1.95 2.05 -18.71
C LEU A 26 -2.16 2.25 -17.21
N ILE A 27 -1.64 1.30 -16.42
CA ILE A 27 -1.65 1.39 -14.95
C ILE A 27 -0.21 1.53 -14.49
N THR A 28 0.07 2.61 -13.76
CA THR A 28 1.33 2.78 -13.03
C THR A 28 1.05 2.68 -11.54
N VAL A 29 2.05 2.19 -10.81
CA VAL A 29 1.99 2.02 -9.36
C VAL A 29 3.34 2.43 -8.85
N ASP A 30 3.34 3.41 -7.98
CA ASP A 30 4.53 3.94 -7.33
C ASP A 30 4.34 3.78 -5.83
N PHE A 31 5.19 2.97 -5.20
CA PHE A 31 5.23 2.84 -3.75
C PHE A 31 6.14 3.94 -3.19
N ASP A 32 5.81 4.45 -2.00
CA ASP A 32 6.71 5.37 -1.31
C ASP A 32 8.08 4.71 -1.11
N ALA A 33 9.16 5.48 -1.30
CA ALA A 33 10.52 4.96 -1.22
C ALA A 33 10.86 4.41 0.17
N ASN A 34 10.24 4.96 1.22
CA ASN A 34 10.44 4.56 2.61
C ASN A 34 9.12 4.14 3.25
N CYS A 35 9.21 3.25 4.25
CA CYS A 35 8.10 2.96 5.15
C CYS A 35 8.38 3.53 6.55
N PHE A 36 7.32 3.87 7.27
CA PHE A 36 7.40 4.32 8.65
C PHE A 36 7.30 3.15 9.61
N ALA A 37 8.22 3.08 10.57
CA ALA A 37 8.15 2.16 11.68
C ALA A 37 7.15 2.68 12.74
N LEU A 38 6.33 1.79 13.29
CA LEU A 38 5.30 2.11 14.27
C LEU A 38 5.30 1.07 15.41
N ASP A 39 5.09 1.52 16.65
CA ASP A 39 4.63 0.68 17.75
C ASP A 39 3.10 0.69 17.74
N VAL A 40 2.49 -0.48 17.66
CA VAL A 40 1.04 -0.67 17.52
C VAL A 40 0.27 -0.06 18.68
N THR A 41 0.83 -0.10 19.89
CA THR A 41 0.16 0.38 21.10
C THR A 41 0.37 1.87 21.35
N LYS A 42 1.47 2.45 20.83
CA LYS A 42 1.83 3.85 21.09
C LYS A 42 1.51 4.78 19.92
N ASN A 43 1.75 4.32 18.70
CA ASN A 43 1.70 5.15 17.50
C ASN A 43 0.41 4.97 16.70
N ILE A 44 -0.46 4.02 17.06
CA ILE A 44 -1.73 3.79 16.38
C ILE A 44 -2.87 3.98 17.36
N LYS A 45 -3.77 4.91 17.06
CA LYS A 45 -5.01 5.12 17.80
C LYS A 45 -6.19 4.80 16.89
N ALA A 46 -7.03 3.91 17.38
CA ALA A 46 -8.20 3.41 16.68
C ALA A 46 -9.45 3.64 17.54
N ALA A 47 -10.62 3.69 16.91
CA ALA A 47 -11.87 3.60 17.65
C ALA A 47 -11.89 2.31 18.50
N ASP A 48 -12.46 2.40 19.70
CA ASP A 48 -12.64 1.28 20.63
C ASP A 48 -11.34 0.56 21.05
N ASN A 49 -10.19 1.25 20.93
CA ASN A 49 -8.89 0.80 21.41
C ASN A 49 -8.47 -0.62 20.97
N ILE A 50 -8.87 -1.04 19.77
CA ILE A 50 -8.70 -2.42 19.26
C ILE A 50 -7.24 -2.91 19.28
N PHE A 51 -6.28 -2.00 19.26
CA PHE A 51 -4.85 -2.30 19.24
C PHE A 51 -4.16 -2.29 20.61
N GLU A 52 -4.86 -1.88 21.68
CA GLU A 52 -4.28 -1.67 23.02
C GLU A 52 -3.72 -2.98 23.61
N ASP A 53 -4.40 -4.10 23.39
CA ASP A 53 -3.99 -5.45 23.83
C ASP A 53 -3.38 -6.32 22.71
N SER A 54 -2.91 -5.69 21.62
CA SER A 54 -2.35 -6.46 20.49
C SER A 54 -1.10 -7.24 20.92
N PRO A 55 -1.03 -8.57 20.69
CA PRO A 55 0.17 -9.36 20.96
C PRO A 55 1.31 -9.06 19.98
N ASN A 56 1.01 -8.37 18.87
CA ASN A 56 2.00 -7.92 17.90
C ASN A 56 2.27 -6.43 18.13
N ARG A 57 3.51 -6.12 18.53
CA ARG A 57 3.90 -4.79 18.98
C ARG A 57 4.32 -3.85 17.86
N TYR A 58 4.74 -4.38 16.72
CA TYR A 58 5.37 -3.61 15.66
C TYR A 58 4.50 -3.56 14.42
N ALA A 59 4.50 -2.42 13.75
CA ALA A 59 3.84 -2.21 12.49
C ALA A 59 4.70 -1.37 11.54
N ILE A 60 4.41 -1.47 10.26
CA ILE A 60 4.90 -0.56 9.23
C ILE A 60 3.72 0.12 8.54
N PHE A 61 3.93 1.38 8.18
CA PHE A 61 3.00 2.15 7.36
C PHE A 61 3.70 2.69 6.12
N THR A 62 3.04 2.57 4.97
CA THR A 62 3.50 3.13 3.69
C THR A 62 2.29 3.39 2.80
N THR A 63 2.50 4.10 1.70
CA THR A 63 1.46 4.40 0.73
C THR A 63 1.89 3.94 -0.66
N ALA A 64 0.92 3.53 -1.47
CA ALA A 64 1.11 3.29 -2.89
C ALA A 64 0.18 4.22 -3.70
N ILE A 65 0.74 4.92 -4.68
CA ILE A 65 -0.02 5.73 -5.62
C ILE A 65 -0.27 4.88 -6.87
N ILE A 66 -1.54 4.69 -7.19
CA ILE A 66 -1.98 3.90 -8.35
C ILE A 66 -2.65 4.85 -9.34
N VAL A 67 -2.05 5.03 -10.52
CA VAL A 67 -2.63 5.83 -11.59
C VAL A 67 -3.17 4.90 -12.67
N ASN A 68 -4.45 5.03 -12.97
CA ASN A 68 -5.07 4.37 -14.12
C ASN A 68 -5.34 5.39 -15.21
N ALA A 69 -4.39 5.54 -16.12
CA ALA A 69 -4.51 6.40 -17.29
C ALA A 69 -5.28 5.73 -18.45
N SER A 70 -5.77 4.49 -18.27
CA SER A 70 -6.58 3.83 -19.28
C SER A 70 -8.02 4.34 -19.28
N THR A 71 -8.71 4.12 -20.41
CA THR A 71 -10.13 4.42 -20.62
C THR A 71 -11.07 3.38 -20.01
N ALA A 72 -10.51 2.35 -19.36
CA ALA A 72 -11.26 1.22 -18.81
C ALA A 72 -11.03 1.08 -17.31
N ASN A 73 -12.07 0.67 -16.60
CA ASN A 73 -11.96 0.29 -15.20
C ASN A 73 -11.08 -0.96 -15.05
N SER A 74 -10.30 -0.98 -13.98
CA SER A 74 -9.46 -2.11 -13.58
C SER A 74 -9.67 -2.42 -12.10
N SER A 75 -8.83 -3.29 -11.55
CA SER A 75 -8.86 -3.66 -10.15
C SER A 75 -7.48 -4.15 -9.71
N TYR A 76 -7.11 -3.95 -8.45
CA TYR A 76 -6.00 -4.66 -7.84
C TYR A 76 -6.53 -5.89 -7.10
N PHE A 77 -5.70 -6.93 -7.02
CA PHE A 77 -6.01 -8.19 -6.35
C PHE A 77 -4.83 -8.64 -5.50
N ASP A 78 -5.13 -9.48 -4.52
CA ASP A 78 -4.15 -10.17 -3.67
C ASP A 78 -3.10 -9.22 -3.07
N LEU A 79 -3.54 -8.05 -2.55
CA LEU A 79 -2.66 -7.21 -1.75
C LEU A 79 -2.18 -7.99 -0.53
N ARG A 80 -0.85 -8.16 -0.44
CA ARG A 80 -0.20 -8.95 0.60
C ARG A 80 1.11 -8.31 1.03
N ALA A 81 1.47 -8.56 2.29
CA ALA A 81 2.76 -8.22 2.87
C ALA A 81 3.39 -9.49 3.45
N TYR A 82 4.63 -9.79 3.08
CA TYR A 82 5.26 -11.07 3.40
C TYR A 82 6.79 -10.95 3.52
N ASN A 83 7.39 -11.90 4.22
CA ASN A 83 8.85 -12.05 4.24
C ASN A 83 9.32 -12.64 2.88
N PRO A 84 10.24 -11.99 2.14
CA PRO A 84 10.63 -12.42 0.80
C PRO A 84 11.32 -13.78 0.74
N LYS A 85 11.93 -14.23 1.84
CA LYS A 85 12.65 -15.51 1.96
C LYS A 85 11.74 -16.67 2.35
N THR A 86 10.90 -16.48 3.37
CA THR A 86 10.01 -17.55 3.87
C THR A 86 8.64 -17.57 3.18
N ASN A 87 8.26 -16.47 2.51
CA ASN A 87 6.95 -16.25 1.90
C ASN A 87 5.78 -16.33 2.92
N GLU A 88 6.07 -16.16 4.20
CA GLU A 88 5.07 -16.08 5.26
C GLU A 88 4.48 -14.67 5.33
N ASN A 89 3.17 -14.57 5.57
CA ASN A 89 2.46 -13.30 5.52
C ASN A 89 2.45 -12.58 6.87
N HIS A 90 2.71 -11.28 6.84
CA HIS A 90 2.36 -10.36 7.92
C HIS A 90 0.87 -9.96 7.82
N PHE A 91 0.37 -9.28 8.85
CA PHE A 91 -1.05 -8.93 8.94
C PHE A 91 -1.31 -7.58 8.27
N LEU A 92 -1.82 -7.62 7.04
CA LEU A 92 -2.33 -6.42 6.37
C LEU A 92 -3.66 -5.98 7.00
N CYS A 93 -3.73 -4.72 7.43
CA CYS A 93 -4.94 -4.14 7.98
C CYS A 93 -5.87 -3.62 6.87
N THR A 94 -7.08 -4.19 6.81
CA THR A 94 -8.18 -3.75 5.96
C THR A 94 -9.45 -3.62 6.79
N LEU A 95 -10.46 -2.90 6.31
CA LEU A 95 -11.77 -2.85 7.00
C LEU A 95 -12.47 -4.23 7.06
N SER A 96 -12.10 -5.14 6.15
CA SER A 96 -12.56 -6.54 6.17
C SER A 96 -11.83 -7.41 7.21
N SER A 97 -10.55 -7.13 7.51
CA SER A 97 -9.82 -7.83 8.57
C SER A 97 -10.09 -7.26 9.96
N LEU A 98 -10.51 -5.99 10.04
CA LEU A 98 -10.83 -5.28 11.28
C LEU A 98 -12.30 -4.82 11.25
N PRO A 99 -13.27 -5.74 11.41
CA PRO A 99 -14.70 -5.42 11.24
C PRO A 99 -15.22 -4.40 12.25
N LEU A 100 -14.58 -4.28 13.42
CA LEU A 100 -14.90 -3.28 14.45
C LEU A 100 -14.71 -1.84 13.94
N LEU A 101 -13.78 -1.62 13.00
CA LEU A 101 -13.55 -0.32 12.36
C LEU A 101 -14.52 -0.03 11.21
N LYS A 102 -15.43 -0.93 10.85
CA LYS A 102 -16.31 -0.75 9.70
C LYS A 102 -17.20 0.50 9.82
N ASN A 103 -17.61 0.84 11.04
CA ASN A 103 -18.46 1.99 11.33
C ASN A 103 -17.67 3.28 11.58
N LYS A 104 -16.38 3.16 11.91
CA LYS A 104 -15.44 4.26 12.19
C LYS A 104 -14.08 3.89 11.56
N PRO A 105 -13.92 4.07 10.23
CA PRO A 105 -12.81 3.51 9.47
C PRO A 105 -11.49 4.28 9.64
N SER A 106 -11.58 5.49 10.18
CA SER A 106 -10.44 6.39 10.33
C SER A 106 -9.53 5.94 11.47
N LEU A 107 -8.25 5.79 11.15
CA LEU A 107 -7.19 5.50 12.11
C LEU A 107 -6.27 6.69 12.23
N LEU A 108 -5.86 6.98 13.45
CA LEU A 108 -4.86 8.00 13.75
C LEU A 108 -3.51 7.31 13.90
N ILE A 109 -2.53 7.69 13.08
CA ILE A 109 -1.15 7.20 13.18
C ILE A 109 -0.18 8.34 13.50
N SER A 110 0.86 8.02 14.25
CA SER A 110 1.91 8.97 14.65
C SER A 110 3.29 8.46 14.24
N PRO A 111 3.64 8.52 12.94
CA PRO A 111 4.86 7.96 12.39
C PRO A 111 6.13 8.69 12.81
N PHE A 112 6.02 9.90 13.38
CA PHE A 112 7.15 10.70 13.83
C PHE A 112 7.25 10.77 15.36
N GLY A 113 6.51 9.92 16.09
CA GLY A 113 6.37 9.97 17.54
C GLY A 113 5.06 10.67 17.97
N PRO A 114 4.60 10.52 19.22
CA PRO A 114 3.26 10.93 19.67
C PRO A 114 3.03 12.46 19.74
N ARG A 115 4.09 13.28 19.58
CA ARG A 115 4.01 14.76 19.64
C ARG A 115 4.55 15.47 18.39
N ALA A 116 5.15 14.76 17.45
CA ALA A 116 5.68 15.37 16.23
C ALA A 116 4.58 15.42 15.15
N LEU A 117 3.96 16.59 15.01
CA LEU A 117 2.88 16.92 14.06
C LEU A 117 1.65 15.99 14.16
N GLU A 118 0.64 16.51 14.83
CA GLU A 118 -0.67 15.92 15.16
C GLU A 118 -1.12 14.78 14.23
N ASN A 119 -1.18 13.58 14.81
CA ASN A 119 -1.76 12.34 14.29
C ASN A 119 -2.33 12.40 12.85
N PHE A 120 -1.73 11.66 11.92
CA PHE A 120 -2.27 11.52 10.57
C PHE A 120 -3.51 10.62 10.59
N VAL A 121 -4.61 11.13 10.04
CA VAL A 121 -5.79 10.32 9.77
C VAL A 121 -5.55 9.52 8.49
N ILE A 122 -5.58 8.20 8.58
CA ILE A 122 -5.56 7.30 7.43
C ILE A 122 -6.87 6.54 7.34
N ASP A 123 -7.33 6.29 6.11
CA ASP A 123 -8.48 5.44 5.84
C ASP A 123 -8.02 4.10 5.28
N LEU A 124 -8.24 3.02 6.03
CA LEU A 124 -7.80 1.70 5.58
C LEU A 124 -8.54 1.26 4.30
N PRO A 125 -7.86 0.50 3.42
CA PRO A 125 -8.53 -0.11 2.28
C PRO A 125 -9.64 -1.07 2.74
N LYS A 126 -10.73 -1.12 1.97
CA LYS A 126 -11.88 -1.98 2.27
C LYS A 126 -11.48 -3.46 2.34
N SER A 127 -10.64 -3.92 1.40
CA SER A 127 -10.18 -5.30 1.34
C SER A 127 -8.84 -5.45 0.62
N ARG A 128 -8.33 -6.68 0.50
CA ARG A 128 -7.10 -7.00 -0.25
C ARG A 128 -7.25 -6.85 -1.77
N CYS A 129 -8.46 -6.59 -2.24
CA CYS A 129 -8.75 -6.25 -3.62
C CYS A 129 -9.68 -5.04 -3.68
N GLY A 130 -9.65 -4.33 -4.80
CA GLY A 130 -10.46 -3.14 -4.98
C GLY A 130 -10.49 -2.66 -6.42
N PRO A 131 -11.53 -1.90 -6.80
CA PRO A 131 -11.62 -1.31 -8.11
C PRO A 131 -10.60 -0.17 -8.28
N ILE A 132 -10.17 0.03 -9.52
CA ILE A 132 -9.37 1.18 -9.94
C ILE A 132 -10.11 1.80 -11.13
N THR A 133 -10.69 2.98 -10.93
CA THR A 133 -11.53 3.64 -11.93
C THR A 133 -10.69 4.13 -13.11
N SER A 134 -11.29 4.19 -14.30
CA SER A 134 -10.68 4.82 -15.48
C SER A 134 -10.34 6.29 -15.21
N GLY A 135 -9.16 6.75 -15.62
CA GLY A 135 -8.74 8.15 -15.50
C GLY A 135 -8.53 8.65 -14.06
N SER A 136 -8.39 7.75 -13.08
CA SER A 136 -8.23 8.12 -11.67
C SER A 136 -6.82 7.93 -11.14
N CYS A 137 -6.44 8.75 -10.16
CA CYS A 137 -5.33 8.51 -9.26
C CYS A 137 -5.89 8.03 -7.91
N LEU A 138 -5.45 6.86 -7.44
CA LEU A 138 -5.83 6.28 -6.16
C LEU A 138 -4.62 6.25 -5.24
N GLU A 139 -4.72 6.91 -4.10
CA GLU A 139 -3.78 6.75 -2.99
C GLU A 139 -4.23 5.57 -2.12
N LEU A 140 -3.37 4.58 -1.99
CA LEU A 140 -3.63 3.35 -1.26
C LEU A 140 -2.76 3.33 0.01
N PRO A 141 -3.29 3.72 1.17
CA PRO A 141 -2.58 3.60 2.44
C PRO A 141 -2.49 2.13 2.86
N ILE A 142 -1.31 1.72 3.29
CA ILE A 142 -0.98 0.33 3.60
C ILE A 142 -0.41 0.27 5.02
N LEU A 143 -1.24 -0.21 5.96
CA LEU A 143 -0.84 -0.50 7.32
C LEU A 143 -0.64 -2.02 7.48
N ILE A 144 0.53 -2.41 7.97
CA ILE A 144 0.89 -3.82 8.17
C ILE A 144 1.34 -4.00 9.60
N VAL A 145 0.63 -4.85 10.35
CA VAL A 145 1.07 -5.32 11.67
C VAL A 145 2.00 -6.51 11.48
N LEU A 146 3.22 -6.38 11.99
CA LEU A 146 4.26 -7.40 11.85
C LEU A 146 3.93 -8.58 12.76
N ASN A 147 3.71 -9.74 12.16
CA ASN A 147 3.56 -10.99 12.90
C ASN A 147 4.83 -11.31 13.70
N LYS A 148 4.71 -11.38 15.04
CA LYS A 148 5.82 -11.67 15.95
C LYS A 148 6.54 -13.01 15.69
N ASN A 149 5.88 -13.95 15.01
CA ASN A 149 6.43 -15.27 14.73
C ASN A 149 7.26 -15.31 13.42
N ILE A 150 7.28 -14.21 12.64
CA ILE A 150 7.98 -14.14 11.35
C ILE A 150 9.17 -13.21 11.51
N SER A 151 10.37 -13.66 11.11
CA SER A 151 11.57 -12.82 11.11
C SER A 151 11.43 -11.65 10.14
N ILE A 152 11.94 -10.48 10.53
CA ILE A 152 11.96 -9.25 9.72
C ILE A 152 13.36 -8.90 9.19
N GLU A 153 14.36 -9.76 9.45
CA GLU A 153 15.76 -9.53 9.05
C GLU A 153 15.91 -9.36 7.54
N GLU A 154 15.16 -10.13 6.77
CA GLU A 154 15.15 -10.08 5.30
C GLU A 154 14.19 -8.99 4.78
N GLY A 155 13.72 -8.10 5.64
CA GLY A 155 12.75 -7.06 5.33
C GLY A 155 11.34 -7.56 5.04
N VAL A 156 10.50 -6.67 4.51
CA VAL A 156 9.09 -6.96 4.16
C VAL A 156 8.82 -6.57 2.71
N SER A 157 8.25 -7.49 1.95
CA SER A 157 7.78 -7.22 0.60
C SER A 157 6.28 -7.03 0.58
N ILE A 158 5.84 -5.97 -0.10
CA ILE A 158 4.43 -5.68 -0.36
C ILE A 158 4.17 -5.92 -1.84
N GLU A 159 3.11 -6.66 -2.15
CA GLU A 159 2.76 -6.99 -3.53
C GLU A 159 1.26 -6.98 -3.73
N PHE A 160 0.84 -6.57 -4.93
CA PHE A 160 -0.47 -6.88 -5.47
C PHE A 160 -0.39 -7.13 -6.97
N LYS A 161 -1.47 -7.67 -7.53
CA LYS A 161 -1.56 -7.98 -8.95
C LYS A 161 -2.71 -7.24 -9.63
N VAL A 162 -2.47 -6.78 -10.85
CA VAL A 162 -3.45 -6.06 -11.68
C VAL A 162 -3.70 -6.89 -12.94
N PRO A 163 -4.96 -7.05 -13.38
CA PRO A 163 -5.28 -7.79 -14.58
C PRO A 163 -4.73 -7.05 -15.80
N GLN A 164 -3.94 -7.76 -16.57
CA GLN A 164 -3.39 -7.36 -17.85
C GLN A 164 -4.15 -8.06 -18.98
N TYR A 165 -4.30 -7.38 -20.11
CA TYR A 165 -4.85 -7.98 -21.30
C TYR A 165 -3.90 -9.08 -21.83
N ALA A 166 -4.43 -10.26 -22.14
CA ALA A 166 -3.68 -11.33 -22.78
C ALA A 166 -3.96 -11.28 -24.29
N TRP A 167 -2.98 -10.79 -25.06
CA TRP A 167 -3.14 -10.50 -26.50
C TRP A 167 -3.41 -11.76 -27.35
N LEU A 168 -2.84 -12.91 -26.98
CA LEU A 168 -2.92 -14.14 -27.78
C LEU A 168 -3.24 -15.35 -26.91
N PRO A 169 -3.85 -16.42 -27.47
CA PRO A 169 -4.21 -17.64 -26.75
C PRO A 169 -3.03 -18.30 -26.01
N TRP A 170 -1.80 -18.22 -26.55
CA TRP A 170 -0.60 -18.78 -25.93
C TRP A 170 0.03 -17.88 -24.84
N HIS A 171 -0.44 -16.64 -24.68
CA HIS A 171 -0.11 -15.81 -23.52
C HIS A 171 -1.01 -16.10 -22.31
N ARG A 172 -1.86 -17.12 -22.40
CA ARG A 172 -2.67 -17.65 -21.30
C ARG A 172 -1.84 -18.65 -20.48
N SER A 173 -2.17 -18.78 -19.19
CA SER A 173 -1.56 -19.79 -18.33
C SER A 173 -1.97 -21.20 -18.80
N SER A 174 -1.00 -22.12 -18.90
CA SER A 174 -1.21 -23.52 -19.32
C SER A 174 -2.01 -24.36 -18.32
N VAL A 175 -2.29 -23.84 -17.12
CA VAL A 175 -2.88 -24.60 -16.00
C VAL A 175 -4.29 -24.11 -15.62
N SER A 176 -4.95 -23.29 -16.44
CA SER A 176 -6.26 -22.70 -16.07
C SER A 176 -7.41 -23.13 -16.97
N THR A 177 -8.48 -23.64 -16.36
CA THR A 177 -9.74 -24.09 -17.01
C THR A 177 -10.82 -23.00 -17.13
N SER A 178 -10.49 -21.73 -16.86
CA SER A 178 -11.40 -20.59 -17.01
C SER A 178 -10.74 -19.44 -17.79
N ASN A 179 -11.54 -18.52 -18.35
CA ASN A 179 -11.16 -17.34 -19.16
C ASN A 179 -10.27 -16.30 -18.42
N ARG A 180 -9.15 -16.70 -17.80
CA ARG A 180 -8.40 -15.80 -16.92
C ARG A 180 -7.29 -15.01 -17.63
N LYS A 181 -7.42 -13.70 -17.42
CA LYS A 181 -6.54 -12.57 -17.72
C LYS A 181 -5.12 -12.84 -17.18
N LYS A 182 -4.10 -12.45 -17.95
CA LYS A 182 -2.71 -12.36 -17.47
C LYS A 182 -2.66 -11.34 -16.33
N PHE A 183 -1.77 -11.49 -15.35
CA PHE A 183 -1.61 -10.48 -14.29
C PHE A 183 -0.22 -9.84 -14.38
N LYS A 184 -0.17 -8.53 -14.16
CA LYS A 184 1.07 -7.80 -13.88
C LYS A 184 1.19 -7.66 -12.37
N PHE A 185 2.35 -8.00 -11.84
CA PHE A 185 2.67 -7.89 -10.42
C PHE A 185 3.37 -6.55 -10.18
N TYR A 186 2.94 -5.85 -9.14
CA TYR A 186 3.61 -4.66 -8.62
C TYR A 186 4.08 -4.99 -7.22
N ARG A 187 5.36 -4.79 -6.96
CA ARG A 187 6.02 -5.18 -5.72
C ARG A 187 7.00 -4.10 -5.28
N VAL A 188 7.06 -3.86 -3.98
CA VAL A 188 8.14 -3.13 -3.32
C VAL A 188 8.73 -4.00 -2.22
N HIS A 189 10.00 -3.79 -1.93
CA HIS A 189 10.72 -4.45 -0.84
C HIS A 189 11.31 -3.38 0.08
N TYR A 190 10.96 -3.45 1.36
CA TYR A 190 11.49 -2.57 2.39
C TYR A 190 12.49 -3.32 3.26
N ASP A 191 13.71 -2.79 3.29
CA ASP A 191 14.74 -3.22 4.23
C ASP A 191 14.41 -2.69 5.64
N LEU A 192 14.32 -3.60 6.61
CA LEU A 192 13.99 -3.31 8.00
C LEU A 192 15.20 -3.45 8.94
N SER A 193 16.42 -3.52 8.43
CA SER A 193 17.64 -3.68 9.22
C SER A 193 17.80 -2.63 10.33
N ASN A 194 17.36 -1.38 10.08
CA ASN A 194 17.40 -0.28 11.05
C ASN A 194 16.08 -0.04 11.79
N PHE A 195 15.10 -0.95 11.68
CA PHE A 195 13.73 -0.76 12.18
C PHE A 195 13.69 -0.35 13.65
N HIS A 196 14.33 -1.13 14.54
CA HIS A 196 14.34 -0.83 15.97
C HIS A 196 15.06 0.47 16.31
N LYS A 197 16.12 0.81 15.57
CA LYS A 197 16.85 2.06 15.76
C LYS A 197 15.98 3.27 15.41
N ILE A 198 15.25 3.19 14.28
CA ILE A 198 14.31 4.23 13.85
C ILE A 198 13.19 4.38 14.87
N LEU A 199 12.55 3.27 15.27
CA LEU A 199 11.46 3.29 16.24
C LEU A 199 11.88 3.85 17.60
N ASN A 200 13.06 3.47 18.08
CA ASN A 200 13.60 3.98 19.35
C ASN A 200 13.92 5.47 19.25
N SER A 201 14.45 5.95 18.12
CA SER A 201 14.72 7.38 17.92
C SER A 201 13.44 8.22 17.93
N GLN A 202 12.35 7.71 17.34
CA GLN A 202 11.04 8.36 17.35
C GLN A 202 10.44 8.47 18.76
N ASN A 203 10.63 7.44 19.59
CA ASN A 203 10.17 7.42 20.98
C ASN A 203 11.09 8.21 21.93
N ALA A 204 12.39 8.34 21.63
CA ALA A 204 13.34 9.04 22.50
C ALA A 204 13.14 10.56 22.52
N THR A 205 12.62 11.13 21.43
CA THR A 205 12.13 12.52 21.35
C THR A 205 10.97 12.84 22.32
N ASP A 206 10.40 11.83 23.01
CA ASP A 206 9.38 12.02 24.05
C ASP A 206 9.95 12.26 25.47
N THR A 207 11.27 12.19 25.66
CA THR A 207 11.87 12.58 26.94
C THR A 207 11.91 14.11 26.98
N PRO A 208 11.18 14.77 27.90
CA PRO A 208 11.28 16.23 27.99
C PRO A 208 12.71 16.57 28.43
N ASN A 209 13.36 17.50 27.72
CA ASN A 209 14.45 18.28 28.29
C ASN A 209 13.85 19.19 29.39
N GLU A 210 13.37 18.58 30.46
CA GLU A 210 12.95 19.26 31.69
C GLU A 210 14.16 19.24 32.62
N LYS A 211 15.22 19.98 32.24
CA LYS A 211 16.42 20.18 33.08
C LYS A 211 17.34 21.30 32.59
N GLU A 212 16.80 22.40 32.09
CA GLU A 212 17.59 23.63 31.90
C GLU A 212 16.68 24.86 32.10
N GLU A 213 16.22 25.09 33.33
CA GLU A 213 15.85 26.43 33.83
C GLU A 213 15.51 26.42 35.35
N ILE A 214 16.34 25.80 36.19
CA ILE A 214 16.32 26.10 37.64
C ILE A 214 17.77 26.18 38.13
N SER A 215 18.52 27.21 37.73
CA SER A 215 19.75 27.60 38.45
C SER A 215 20.31 28.97 38.06
N THR A 216 19.50 30.01 37.86
CA THR A 216 20.06 31.39 37.86
C THR A 216 19.03 32.46 38.23
N ALA A 217 18.51 32.41 39.46
CA ALA A 217 17.86 33.57 40.07
C ALA A 217 17.93 33.51 41.61
N MET A 218 19.09 33.15 42.16
CA MET A 218 19.42 33.32 43.59
C MET A 218 20.92 33.59 43.72
N ASN A 219 21.38 34.77 43.25
CA ASN A 219 22.46 35.51 43.89
C ASN A 219 22.74 36.87 43.22
N GLY A 220 22.78 37.92 44.03
CA GLY A 220 23.09 39.30 43.65
C GLY A 220 22.05 40.25 44.23
N LYS A 221 22.09 40.49 45.55
CA LYS A 221 22.64 41.70 46.17
C LYS A 221 21.98 43.00 45.72
#